data_AF-A0A1D3JWN6-F1
#
_entry.id   AF-A0A1D3JWN6-F1
#
_cell.length_a   1.000
_cell.length_b   1.000
_cell.length_c   1.000
_cell.angle_alpha   90.00
_cell.angle_beta   90.00
_cell.angle_gamma   90.00
#
_symmetry.space_group_name_H-M   'P 1'
#
loop_
_entity.id
_entity.type
_entity.pdbx_description
1 polymer ?
#
loop_
_entity_poly.entity_id
_entity_poly.type
_entity_poly.pdbx_seq_one_letter_code
_entity_poly.pdbx_strand_id
1 'polypeptide(L)'
;MLSRKQWLLKGADRLLPLVRHVPFRVQRLALQQGLNRCLAEPLRDGGFDLLRGRWMCLRIPDLGLCWYLTLARDGLRIAEKAEAQVTISGNWREFLLLASRQEDPDTLFFRRRLVIEGDTELGLGLKNLIDSLDPDVLPGWLWRNLERAGRGLAA
;
A
#
# COMPACT_ATOMS: atom_id res chain seq x y z
N MET A 1 -21.91 16.18 21.04
CA MET A 1 -22.33 14.83 20.58
C MET A 1 -21.15 14.10 19.91
N LEU A 2 -20.15 13.68 20.71
CA LEU A 2 -18.77 13.39 20.26
C LEU A 2 -18.35 11.90 20.30
N SER A 3 -19.24 10.94 20.56
CA SER A 3 -18.81 9.60 21.03
C SER A 3 -18.71 8.48 19.97
N ARG A 4 -19.18 8.67 18.72
CA ARG A 4 -19.13 7.61 17.69
C ARG A 4 -17.81 7.52 16.89
N LYS A 5 -17.00 8.58 16.88
CA LYS A 5 -15.83 8.73 15.99
C LYS A 5 -14.55 8.06 16.50
N GLN A 6 -14.33 8.01 17.82
CA GLN A 6 -13.18 7.30 18.43
C GLN A 6 -13.33 5.76 18.40
N TRP A 7 -14.56 5.26 18.33
CA TRP A 7 -14.84 3.82 18.31
C TRP A 7 -14.47 3.15 16.97
N LEU A 8 -14.54 3.88 15.86
CA LEU A 8 -14.23 3.33 14.52
C LEU A 8 -12.73 3.14 14.30
N LEU A 9 -11.87 4.05 14.80
CA LEU A 9 -10.42 3.91 14.71
C LEU A 9 -9.88 2.88 15.70
N LYS A 10 -10.38 2.84 16.94
CA LYS A 10 -10.08 1.73 17.86
C LYS A 10 -10.61 0.39 17.35
N GLY A 11 -11.73 0.41 16.63
CA GLY A 11 -12.27 -0.74 15.92
C GLY A 11 -11.34 -1.19 14.80
N ALA A 12 -10.90 -0.28 13.93
CA ALA A 12 -9.95 -0.58 12.87
C ALA A 12 -8.60 -1.07 13.43
N ASP A 13 -8.01 -0.42 14.44
CA ASP A 13 -6.77 -0.87 15.09
C ASP A 13 -6.94 -2.23 15.82
N ARG A 14 -8.16 -2.61 16.22
CA ARG A 14 -8.47 -3.96 16.76
C ARG A 14 -8.82 -4.99 15.69
N LEU A 15 -9.35 -4.59 14.55
CA LEU A 15 -9.82 -5.46 13.46
C LEU A 15 -8.75 -5.65 12.37
N LEU A 16 -7.88 -4.68 12.14
CA LEU A 16 -6.71 -4.77 11.26
C LEU A 16 -5.78 -5.94 11.64
N PRO A 17 -5.46 -6.19 12.92
CA PRO A 17 -4.71 -7.40 13.30
C PRO A 17 -5.54 -8.69 13.12
N LEU A 18 -6.87 -8.62 12.98
CA LEU A 18 -7.68 -9.77 12.56
C LEU A 18 -7.56 -10.06 11.07
N VAL A 19 -7.11 -9.10 10.24
CA VAL A 19 -6.75 -9.37 8.84
C VAL A 19 -5.70 -10.47 8.78
N ARG A 20 -4.73 -10.53 9.72
CA ARG A 20 -3.76 -11.63 9.80
C ARG A 20 -4.43 -13.02 9.92
N HIS A 21 -5.62 -13.10 10.51
CA HIS A 21 -6.38 -14.34 10.69
C HIS A 21 -7.34 -14.63 9.53
N VAL A 22 -7.55 -13.66 8.63
CA VAL A 22 -8.33 -13.88 7.40
C VAL A 22 -7.50 -14.76 6.47
N PRO A 23 -8.08 -15.82 5.87
CA PRO A 23 -7.37 -16.68 4.93
C PRO A 23 -6.70 -15.86 3.82
N PHE A 24 -5.44 -16.17 3.53
CA PHE A 24 -4.65 -15.46 2.52
C PHE A 24 -5.38 -15.32 1.18
N ARG A 25 -6.19 -16.31 0.78
CA ARG A 25 -6.99 -16.24 -0.46
C ARG A 25 -7.96 -15.06 -0.49
N VAL A 26 -8.58 -14.73 0.64
CA VAL A 26 -9.54 -13.62 0.76
C VAL A 26 -8.79 -12.30 0.81
N GLN A 27 -7.70 -12.21 1.58
CA GLN A 27 -6.83 -11.03 1.59
C GLN A 27 -6.32 -10.73 0.17
N ARG A 28 -5.80 -11.77 -0.50
CA ARG A 28 -5.31 -11.71 -1.88
C ARG A 28 -6.38 -11.20 -2.82
N LEU A 29 -7.59 -11.76 -2.80
CA LEU A 29 -8.68 -11.33 -3.69
C LEU A 29 -9.07 -9.87 -3.45
N ALA A 30 -9.28 -9.49 -2.19
CA ALA A 30 -9.66 -8.13 -1.83
C ALA A 30 -8.57 -7.11 -2.20
N LEU A 31 -7.31 -7.42 -1.87
CA LEU A 31 -6.18 -6.54 -2.15
C LEU A 31 -5.88 -6.49 -3.66
N GLN A 32 -5.91 -7.62 -4.36
CA GLN A 32 -5.65 -7.66 -5.80
C GLN A 32 -6.73 -6.90 -6.57
N GLN A 33 -8.02 -7.09 -6.24
CA GLN A 33 -9.11 -6.35 -6.87
C GLN A 33 -9.07 -4.86 -6.50
N GLY A 34 -8.78 -4.55 -5.24
CA GLY A 34 -8.57 -3.18 -4.77
C GLY A 34 -7.48 -2.49 -5.59
N LEU A 35 -6.26 -3.03 -5.54
CA LEU A 35 -5.10 -2.50 -6.25
C LEU A 35 -5.33 -2.41 -7.76
N ASN A 36 -5.87 -3.44 -8.42
CA ASN A 36 -6.13 -3.38 -9.87
C ASN A 36 -7.16 -2.32 -10.26
N ARG A 37 -8.13 -2.02 -9.40
CA ARG A 37 -9.13 -0.98 -9.66
C ARG A 37 -8.59 0.41 -9.36
N CYS A 38 -7.85 0.52 -8.27
CA CYS A 38 -7.23 1.75 -7.78
C CYS A 38 -6.12 2.22 -8.74
N LEU A 39 -5.27 1.28 -9.16
CA LEU A 39 -4.09 1.52 -9.99
C LEU A 39 -4.37 1.26 -11.47
N ALA A 40 -5.65 1.18 -11.88
CA ALA A 40 -6.03 0.84 -13.25
C ALA A 40 -5.42 1.81 -14.27
N GLU A 41 -5.32 3.09 -13.93
CA GLU A 41 -4.76 4.14 -14.76
C GLU A 41 -3.22 4.07 -14.82
N PRO A 42 -2.49 4.06 -13.68
CA PRO A 42 -1.05 3.78 -13.68
C PRO A 42 -0.64 2.44 -14.33
N LEU A 43 -1.49 1.41 -14.26
CA LEU A 43 -1.29 0.12 -14.93
C LEU A 43 -1.41 0.23 -16.45
N ARG A 44 -2.29 1.11 -16.95
CA ARG A 44 -2.46 1.36 -18.39
C ARG A 44 -1.33 2.21 -18.95
N ASP A 45 -0.82 3.14 -18.16
CA ASP A 45 0.27 4.04 -18.55
C ASP A 45 1.66 3.37 -18.45
N GLY A 46 1.71 2.06 -18.13
CA GLY A 46 2.94 1.29 -18.07
C GLY A 46 3.77 1.54 -16.81
N GLY A 47 3.25 2.24 -15.81
CA GLY A 47 3.97 2.54 -14.56
C GLY A 47 4.43 1.27 -13.82
N PHE A 48 3.71 0.16 -13.99
CA PHE A 48 4.05 -1.12 -13.36
C PHE A 48 4.86 -2.07 -14.25
N ASP A 49 5.27 -1.67 -15.46
CA ASP A 49 6.00 -2.56 -16.37
C ASP A 49 7.35 -3.02 -15.82
N LEU A 50 7.94 -2.26 -14.89
CA LEU A 50 9.13 -2.66 -14.14
C LEU A 50 8.92 -3.95 -13.30
N LEU A 51 7.68 -4.28 -12.95
CA LEU A 51 7.31 -5.51 -12.24
C LEU A 51 6.94 -6.65 -13.19
N ARG A 52 7.05 -6.49 -14.50
CA ARG A 52 6.72 -7.54 -15.46
C ARG A 52 7.76 -8.66 -15.38
N GLY A 53 7.34 -9.82 -14.89
CA GLY A 53 8.24 -10.97 -14.69
C GLY A 53 9.17 -10.83 -13.48
N ARG A 54 8.97 -9.79 -12.66
CA ARG A 54 9.72 -9.51 -11.43
C ARG A 54 8.72 -9.36 -10.28
N TRP A 55 9.12 -9.76 -9.08
CA TRP A 55 8.31 -9.65 -7.88
C TRP A 55 8.86 -8.55 -6.98
N MET A 56 7.95 -7.73 -6.44
CA MET A 56 8.24 -6.87 -5.29
C MET A 56 7.59 -7.42 -4.03
N CYS A 57 8.24 -7.24 -2.88
CA CYS A 57 7.69 -7.57 -1.58
C CYS A 57 7.20 -6.29 -0.90
N LEU A 58 5.93 -6.24 -0.54
CA LEU A 58 5.34 -5.21 0.31
C LEU A 58 5.24 -5.76 1.74
N ARG A 59 5.99 -5.16 2.66
CA ARG A 59 6.06 -5.56 4.06
C ARG A 59 5.45 -4.48 4.97
N ILE A 60 4.48 -4.90 5.78
CA ILE A 60 3.78 -4.04 6.73
C ILE A 60 3.95 -4.68 8.13
N PRO A 61 5.08 -4.41 8.82
CA PRO A 61 5.47 -5.13 10.02
C PRO A 61 4.52 -4.91 11.20
N ASP A 62 3.91 -3.72 11.31
CA ASP A 62 2.93 -3.39 12.34
C ASP A 62 1.60 -4.15 12.20
N LEU A 63 1.26 -4.61 11.00
CA LEU A 63 0.13 -5.51 10.76
C LEU A 63 0.54 -6.99 10.64
N GLY A 64 1.84 -7.28 10.64
CA GLY A 64 2.37 -8.61 10.39
C GLY A 64 2.08 -9.14 8.98
N LEU A 65 1.94 -8.25 8.00
CA LEU A 65 1.57 -8.60 6.62
C LEU A 65 2.80 -8.56 5.70
N CYS A 66 2.86 -9.53 4.80
CA CYS A 66 3.91 -9.66 3.80
C CYS A 66 3.25 -10.14 2.50
N TRP A 67 3.31 -9.32 1.45
CA TRP A 67 2.68 -9.62 0.18
C TRP A 67 3.66 -9.46 -0.97
N TYR A 68 3.61 -10.39 -1.90
CA TYR A 68 4.44 -10.36 -3.10
C TYR A 68 3.59 -9.90 -4.27
N LEU A 69 4.00 -8.83 -4.95
CA LEU A 69 3.29 -8.25 -6.07
C LEU A 69 4.09 -8.38 -7.35
N THR A 70 3.42 -8.70 -8.45
CA THR A 70 4.01 -8.73 -9.80
C THR A 70 3.00 -8.23 -10.82
N LEU A 71 3.47 -7.74 -11.97
CA LEU A 71 2.61 -7.41 -13.09
C LEU A 71 2.40 -8.63 -13.98
N ALA A 72 1.14 -9.05 -14.13
CA ALA A 72 0.70 -10.07 -15.07
C ALA A 72 -0.07 -9.46 -16.25
N ARG A 73 -0.48 -10.30 -17.22
CA ARG A 73 -1.24 -9.86 -18.39
C ARG A 73 -2.58 -9.19 -18.05
N ASP A 74 -3.21 -9.62 -16.95
CA ASP A 74 -4.52 -9.13 -16.51
C ASP A 74 -4.43 -8.08 -15.39
N GLY A 75 -3.23 -7.51 -15.16
CA GLY A 75 -2.94 -6.56 -14.09
C GLY A 75 -2.06 -7.14 -12.98
N LEU A 76 -2.08 -6.51 -11.81
CA LEU A 76 -1.30 -6.93 -10.64
C LEU A 76 -1.79 -8.27 -10.11
N ARG A 77 -0.82 -9.12 -9.76
CA ARG A 77 -1.01 -10.38 -9.06
C ARG A 77 -0.35 -10.33 -7.71
N ILE A 78 -1.00 -10.98 -6.74
CA ILE A 78 -0.52 -11.04 -5.37
C ILE A 78 -0.26 -12.50 -4.97
N ALA A 79 0.89 -12.76 -4.36
CA ALA A 79 1.28 -14.06 -3.84
C ALA A 79 1.71 -13.98 -2.37
N GLU A 80 1.61 -15.13 -1.69
CA GLU A 80 1.98 -15.28 -0.27
C GLU A 80 3.49 -15.44 -0.12
N LYS A 81 4.12 -16.06 -1.12
CA LYS A 81 5.55 -16.30 -1.17
C LYS A 81 6.03 -16.22 -2.61
N ALA A 82 7.05 -15.41 -2.85
CA ALA A 82 7.79 -15.35 -4.10
C ALA A 82 9.23 -14.88 -3.81
N GLU A 83 10.09 -14.94 -4.82
CA GLU A 83 11.42 -14.36 -4.75
C GLU A 83 11.33 -12.91 -5.23
N ALA A 84 11.29 -11.98 -4.27
CA ALA A 84 11.22 -10.56 -4.56
C ALA A 84 12.62 -9.99 -4.84
N GLN A 85 12.74 -9.25 -5.94
CA GLN A 85 13.98 -8.53 -6.28
C GLN A 85 14.07 -7.19 -5.54
N VAL A 86 12.93 -6.61 -5.16
CA VAL A 86 12.85 -5.38 -4.37
C VAL A 86 11.82 -5.54 -3.26
N THR A 87 12.12 -5.01 -2.09
CA THR A 87 11.24 -5.02 -0.92
C THR A 87 10.99 -3.59 -0.47
N ILE A 88 9.74 -3.20 -0.35
CA ILE A 88 9.32 -1.97 0.32
C ILE A 88 8.71 -2.32 1.68
N SER A 89 9.20 -1.67 2.73
CA SER A 89 8.79 -1.92 4.10
C SER A 89 8.43 -0.61 4.81
N GLY A 90 7.35 -0.63 5.58
CA GLY A 90 6.95 0.47 6.44
C GLY A 90 5.62 0.22 7.15
N ASN A 91 5.27 1.09 8.09
CA ASN A 91 4.01 0.93 8.83
C ASN A 91 2.81 1.22 7.92
N TRP A 92 1.64 0.63 8.21
CA TRP A 92 0.44 0.82 7.38
C TRP A 92 0.07 2.30 7.22
N ARG A 93 0.34 3.10 8.27
CA ARG A 93 0.13 4.55 8.26
C ARG A 93 0.99 5.26 7.22
N GLU A 94 2.21 4.82 6.98
CA GLU A 94 3.12 5.43 6.01
C GLU A 94 2.66 5.18 4.58
N PHE A 95 2.22 3.95 4.29
CA PHE A 95 1.63 3.62 3.00
C PHE A 95 0.35 4.42 2.74
N LEU A 96 -0.42 4.72 3.78
CA LEU A 96 -1.57 5.60 3.65
C LEU A 96 -1.18 7.06 3.44
N LEU A 97 -0.18 7.57 4.16
CA LEU A 97 0.31 8.94 3.96
C LEU A 97 0.80 9.14 2.52
N LEU A 98 1.55 8.16 2.00
CA LEU A 98 2.01 8.09 0.62
C LEU A 98 0.84 8.04 -0.36
N ALA A 99 -0.11 7.12 -0.18
CA ALA A 99 -1.27 7.01 -1.05
C ALA A 99 -2.21 8.23 -0.97
N SER A 100 -2.09 9.02 0.10
CA SER A 100 -2.85 10.25 0.30
C SER A 100 -2.17 11.51 -0.23
N ARG A 101 -0.92 11.41 -0.70
CA ARG A 101 -0.04 12.56 -0.95
C ARG A 101 -0.05 13.62 0.15
N GLN A 102 -0.36 13.23 1.39
CA GLN A 102 -0.24 14.13 2.55
C GLN A 102 1.22 14.38 2.90
N GLU A 103 2.07 13.38 2.64
CA GLU A 103 3.51 13.46 2.86
C GLU A 103 4.20 12.93 1.61
N ASP A 104 5.19 13.68 1.11
CA ASP A 104 5.94 13.30 -0.08
C ASP A 104 6.71 12.00 0.17
N PRO A 105 6.79 11.09 -0.83
CA PRO A 105 7.51 9.83 -0.69
C PRO A 105 8.97 10.06 -0.30
N ASP A 106 9.60 11.12 -0.81
CA ASP A 106 10.95 11.53 -0.41
C ASP A 106 11.07 11.75 1.09
N THR A 107 10.13 12.48 1.70
CA THR A 107 10.12 12.72 3.15
C THR A 107 10.01 11.41 3.93
N LEU A 108 9.18 10.48 3.46
CA LEU A 108 9.00 9.17 4.09
C LEU A 108 10.25 8.29 3.98
N PHE A 109 10.96 8.31 2.85
CA PHE A 109 12.23 7.60 2.67
C PHE A 109 13.38 8.24 3.46
N PHE A 110 13.49 9.57 3.46
CA PHE A 110 14.51 10.31 4.21
C PHE A 110 14.39 10.10 5.72
N ARG A 111 13.15 10.05 6.24
CA ARG A 111 12.88 9.74 7.65
C ARG A 111 12.94 8.26 7.98
N ARG A 112 13.31 7.39 7.01
CA ARG A 112 13.36 5.93 7.15
C ARG A 112 12.03 5.33 7.65
N ARG A 113 10.92 6.02 7.36
CA ARG A 113 9.55 5.57 7.69
C ARG A 113 9.07 4.57 6.63
N LEU A 114 9.49 4.78 5.39
CA LEU A 114 9.49 3.79 4.32
C LEU A 114 10.94 3.42 3.99
N VAL A 115 11.17 2.14 3.73
CA VAL A 115 12.48 1.61 3.37
C VAL A 115 12.31 0.77 2.10
N ILE A 116 13.16 1.01 1.10
CA ILE A 116 13.27 0.18 -0.10
C ILE A 116 14.62 -0.54 -0.04
N GLU A 117 14.60 -1.85 -0.17
CA GLU A 117 15.77 -2.73 -0.13
C GLU A 117 15.76 -3.66 -1.34
N GLY A 118 16.93 -4.05 -1.84
CA GLY A 118 17.08 -4.97 -2.96
C GLY A 118 17.72 -4.32 -4.18
N ASP A 119 17.25 -4.68 -5.36
CA ASP A 119 17.77 -4.19 -6.63
C ASP A 119 17.56 -2.67 -6.77
N THR A 120 18.65 -1.94 -7.00
CA THR A 120 18.63 -0.46 -7.08
C THR A 120 17.86 0.05 -8.29
N GLU A 121 17.91 -0.64 -9.44
CA GLU A 121 17.22 -0.24 -10.66
C GLU A 121 15.71 -0.35 -10.46
N LEU A 122 15.26 -1.48 -9.89
CA LEU A 122 13.87 -1.66 -9.48
C LEU A 122 13.46 -0.74 -8.34
N GLY A 123 14.35 -0.48 -7.40
CA GLY A 123 14.09 0.44 -6.29
C GLY A 123 13.81 1.86 -6.78
N LEU A 124 14.61 2.32 -7.76
CA LEU A 124 14.38 3.61 -8.42
C LEU A 124 13.09 3.59 -9.23
N GLY A 125 12.82 2.53 -9.99
CA GLY A 125 11.57 2.35 -10.73
C GLY A 125 10.35 2.37 -9.81
N LEU A 126 10.42 1.69 -8.66
CA LEU A 126 9.38 1.67 -7.66
C LEU A 126 9.15 3.05 -7.02
N LYS A 127 10.22 3.81 -6.79
CA LYS A 127 10.13 5.19 -6.32
C LYS A 127 9.41 6.08 -7.33
N ASN A 128 9.79 6.00 -8.61
CA ASN A 128 9.15 6.77 -9.68
C ASN A 128 7.68 6.37 -9.87
N LEU A 129 7.37 5.08 -9.72
CA LEU A 129 6.01 4.59 -9.72
C LEU A 129 5.20 5.19 -8.57
N ILE A 130 5.75 5.16 -7.35
CA ILE A 130 5.13 5.77 -6.17
C ILE A 130 4.87 7.27 -6.39
N ASP A 131 5.82 7.98 -6.99
CA ASP A 131 5.71 9.40 -7.31
C ASP A 131 4.67 9.70 -8.40
N SER A 132 4.40 8.73 -9.29
CA SER A 132 3.35 8.85 -10.31
C SER A 132 1.97 8.39 -9.85
N LEU A 133 1.84 7.77 -8.68
CA LEU A 133 0.53 7.41 -8.14
C LEU A 133 -0.25 8.67 -7.77
N ASP A 134 -1.47 8.80 -8.31
CA ASP A 134 -2.39 9.86 -7.93
C ASP A 134 -3.07 9.57 -6.58
N PRO A 135 -3.37 10.58 -5.76
CA PRO A 135 -4.08 10.40 -4.49
C PRO A 135 -5.51 9.86 -4.66
N ASP A 136 -6.09 9.97 -5.87
CA ASP A 136 -7.41 9.44 -6.22
C ASP A 136 -7.41 7.92 -6.47
N VAL A 137 -6.25 7.28 -6.38
CA VAL A 137 -6.09 5.83 -6.51
C VAL A 137 -6.88 5.09 -5.42
N LEU A 138 -6.97 5.59 -4.18
CA LEU A 138 -7.71 4.88 -3.12
C LEU A 138 -9.24 5.02 -3.30
N PRO A 139 -10.05 3.96 -3.06
CA PRO A 139 -11.48 4.05 -3.25
C PRO A 139 -12.06 5.11 -2.29
N GLY A 140 -12.87 6.04 -2.80
CA GLY A 140 -13.32 7.23 -2.06
C GLY A 140 -14.08 6.98 -0.74
N TRP A 141 -14.50 5.74 -0.44
CA TRP A 141 -14.99 5.37 0.90
C TRP A 141 -13.85 5.16 1.91
N LEU A 142 -12.70 4.66 1.46
CA LEU A 142 -11.48 4.57 2.25
C LEU A 142 -10.94 5.99 2.47
N TRP A 143 -10.87 6.82 1.41
CA TRP A 143 -10.47 8.23 1.49
C TRP A 143 -11.29 9.04 2.50
N ARG A 144 -12.62 8.99 2.41
CA ARG A 144 -13.51 9.73 3.35
C ARG A 144 -13.40 9.27 4.80
N ASN A 145 -13.03 8.02 5.04
CA ASN A 145 -12.80 7.52 6.39
C ASN A 145 -11.38 7.84 6.89
N LEU A 146 -10.40 7.91 5.98
CA LEU A 146 -9.00 8.23 6.25
C LEU A 146 -8.72 9.72 6.37
N GLU A 147 -9.30 10.60 5.55
CA GLU A 147 -9.21 12.07 5.71
C GLU A 147 -9.76 12.54 7.07
N ARG A 148 -10.77 11.83 7.59
CA ARG A 148 -11.32 12.08 8.92
C ARG A 148 -10.44 11.56 10.05
N ALA A 149 -9.50 10.65 9.74
CA ALA A 149 -8.52 10.10 10.68
C ALA A 149 -7.18 10.85 10.64
N GLY A 150 -6.71 11.23 9.43
CA GLY A 150 -5.46 11.96 9.19
C GLY A 150 -5.49 13.40 9.71
N ARG A 151 -6.65 14.07 9.67
CA ARG A 151 -6.84 15.39 10.30
C ARG A 151 -6.65 15.41 11.83
N GLY A 152 -6.53 14.25 12.48
CA GLY A 152 -6.19 14.13 13.90
C GLY A 152 -4.71 13.84 14.18
N LEU A 153 -3.86 13.71 13.16
CA LEU A 153 -2.42 13.41 13.30
C LEU A 153 -1.51 14.61 12.96
N ALA A 154 -2.10 15.73 12.50
CA ALA A 154 -1.41 16.99 12.26
C ALA A 154 -1.50 17.98 13.44
N ALA A 155 -1.82 17.48 14.65
CA ALA A 155 -1.85 18.26 15.89
C ALA A 155 -1.08 17.53 17.00
#